data_AF-A0A662LUX6-F1
#
_entry.id   AF-A0A662LUX6-F1
#
_cell.length_a   1.000
_cell.length_b   1.000
_cell.length_c   1.000
_cell.angle_alpha   90.00
_cell.angle_beta   90.00
_cell.angle_gamma   90.00
#
_symmetry.space_group_name_H-M   'P 1'
#
loop_
_entity.id
_entity.type
_entity.pdbx_description
1 polymer ?
#
loop_
_entity_poly.entity_id
_entity_poly.type
_entity_poly.pdbx_seq_one_letter_code
_entity_poly.pdbx_strand_id
1 'polypeptide(L)'
;MNKIITLTLLLILILPSINLMTTAKQNETYDYVIITTNKIQEGSIKLDDFIQHKENLGFSVLIVTEDEFNNVQGEPPNKRPEKIRQWLINNYETMGIKYVLLIGDPVPETYLWLGFFKQLFVKDYSIPMKVVRDFDVSFHEFPTDFYYADLDDWNYNNNRMHGDVEDYEHMDLVPEIYVGRIPVYGTNPFYKYDLSTVDHILEKIINYENEKNPTWRKNILLPMSFTRIGVEIGTHLAEQMLDDFLIPRGFSYWRMYQQGTDYATENSIYDSEEELLDDAVVNRWKDNPYGLVCWMGHGGPEWVRIGNDLHNGGTLFNANQIPLLNDSQPSIVFMISCQNGFPENHYNLGYSLLKQGAIATISGARTVGGGLNNTYGDFETCGTSTGIAYRLLNYTSQNYPLGEALCLVKAELYPDSWFDADELSDVGKMMWKKELFVFNLYGDPSLRLMGN
;
A
#
# COMPACT_ATOMS: atom_id res chain seq x y z
N MET A 1 77.69 -51.27 37.86
CA MET A 1 77.38 -50.18 36.90
C MET A 1 76.14 -50.60 36.12
N ASN A 2 74.93 -50.29 36.62
CA ASN A 2 74.16 -49.08 36.29
C ASN A 2 73.86 -48.95 34.78
N LYS A 3 72.63 -49.28 34.34
CA LYS A 3 71.58 -48.26 34.14
C LYS A 3 70.25 -48.88 33.67
N ILE A 4 69.23 -48.56 34.45
CA ILE A 4 67.81 -48.48 34.12
C ILE A 4 67.62 -47.47 32.97
N ILE A 5 66.83 -47.79 31.94
CA ILE A 5 66.05 -46.80 31.19
C ILE A 5 64.67 -47.39 30.87
N THR A 6 63.68 -46.74 31.48
CA THR A 6 62.24 -46.79 31.31
C THR A 6 61.85 -46.35 29.89
N LEU A 7 60.87 -47.01 29.25
CA LEU A 7 60.07 -46.35 28.22
C LEU A 7 58.58 -46.74 28.34
N THR A 8 57.88 -45.76 28.88
CA THR A 8 56.46 -45.44 29.01
C THR A 8 55.51 -46.12 27.99
N LEU A 9 54.49 -46.79 28.52
CA LEU A 9 53.23 -47.11 27.85
C LEU A 9 52.55 -45.81 27.37
N LEU A 10 52.35 -45.65 26.06
CA LEU A 10 51.41 -44.65 25.53
C LEU A 10 50.11 -45.37 25.18
N LEU A 11 49.16 -45.33 26.12
CA LEU A 11 47.78 -45.76 25.93
C LEU A 11 47.07 -44.68 25.11
N ILE A 12 46.95 -44.86 23.79
CA ILE A 12 46.11 -44.00 22.94
C ILE A 12 44.65 -44.42 23.21
N LEU A 13 43.99 -43.68 24.10
CA LEU A 13 42.54 -43.67 24.22
C LEU A 13 41.97 -43.10 22.92
N ILE A 14 41.40 -43.98 22.10
CA ILE A 14 40.52 -43.61 20.99
C ILE A 14 39.23 -43.09 21.63
N LEU A 15 39.15 -41.79 21.87
CA LEU A 15 37.87 -41.12 22.08
C LEU A 15 37.16 -41.10 20.71
N PRO A 16 35.91 -41.52 20.59
CA PRO A 16 35.13 -41.23 19.41
C PRO A 16 34.99 -39.71 19.35
N SER A 17 35.51 -39.12 18.28
CA SER A 17 35.26 -37.73 17.93
C SER A 17 33.74 -37.55 17.90
N ILE A 18 33.22 -36.85 18.91
CA ILE A 18 31.88 -36.29 18.85
C ILE A 18 31.96 -35.26 17.72
N ASN A 19 31.52 -35.66 16.53
CA ASN A 19 31.14 -34.71 15.51
C ASN A 19 29.93 -33.95 16.07
N LEU A 20 30.20 -32.84 16.76
CA LEU A 20 29.31 -31.69 16.73
C LEU A 20 29.32 -31.20 15.28
N MET A 21 28.58 -31.89 14.41
CA MET A 21 27.94 -31.24 13.30
C MET A 21 26.90 -30.32 13.94
N THR A 22 27.30 -29.10 14.26
CA THR A 22 26.41 -27.97 14.08
C THR A 22 25.97 -28.05 12.62
N THR A 23 24.80 -28.64 12.38
CA THR A 23 24.06 -28.38 11.15
C THR A 23 23.99 -26.87 11.03
N ALA A 24 24.80 -26.29 10.14
CA ALA A 24 24.51 -24.97 9.62
C ALA A 24 23.05 -25.05 9.18
N LYS A 25 22.17 -24.28 9.82
CA LYS A 25 20.80 -24.11 9.35
C LYS A 25 20.98 -23.73 7.88
N GLN A 26 20.53 -24.58 6.98
CA GLN A 26 20.53 -24.28 5.56
C GLN A 26 19.88 -22.89 5.44
N ASN A 27 20.50 -21.95 4.72
CA ASN A 27 19.88 -20.64 4.49
C ASN A 27 18.62 -20.90 3.66
N GLU A 28 17.50 -21.12 4.34
CA GLU A 28 16.19 -21.24 3.73
C GLU A 28 15.87 -19.90 3.07
N THR A 29 15.55 -19.94 1.79
CA THR A 29 15.22 -18.75 1.00
C THR A 29 13.71 -18.58 0.95
N TYR A 30 13.22 -17.38 1.22
CA TYR A 30 11.80 -17.02 1.21
C TYR A 30 11.65 -15.69 0.49
N ASP A 31 11.04 -15.71 -0.70
CA ASP A 31 10.85 -14.50 -1.50
C ASP A 31 9.49 -13.82 -1.23
N TYR A 32 8.61 -14.48 -0.47
CA TYR A 32 7.33 -13.95 -0.02
C TYR A 32 7.17 -14.12 1.49
N VAL A 33 7.05 -13.04 2.24
CA VAL A 33 6.86 -13.07 3.70
C VAL A 33 5.48 -12.54 4.07
N ILE A 34 4.78 -13.27 4.92
CA ILE A 34 3.54 -12.81 5.57
C ILE A 34 3.89 -12.38 6.99
N ILE A 35 3.82 -11.09 7.28
CA ILE A 35 4.00 -10.58 8.64
C ILE A 35 2.62 -10.38 9.26
N THR A 36 2.33 -11.15 10.30
CA THR A 36 1.04 -11.15 10.98
C THR A 36 1.21 -11.37 12.48
N THR A 37 0.12 -11.68 13.19
CA THR A 37 0.19 -12.06 14.60
C THR A 37 -0.15 -13.52 14.81
N ASN A 38 0.35 -14.12 15.90
CA ASN A 38 0.02 -15.51 16.28
C ASN A 38 -1.49 -15.74 16.28
N LYS A 39 -2.24 -14.74 16.77
CA LYS A 39 -3.70 -14.77 16.84
C LYS A 39 -4.39 -14.87 15.48
N ILE A 40 -3.83 -14.21 14.45
CA ILE A 40 -4.36 -14.27 13.09
C ILE A 40 -3.91 -15.59 12.44
N GLN A 41 -2.64 -15.97 12.61
CA GLN A 41 -2.11 -17.23 12.10
C GLN A 41 -2.89 -18.44 12.62
N GLU A 42 -3.15 -18.52 13.92
CA GLU A 42 -3.89 -19.63 14.54
C GLU A 42 -5.40 -19.58 14.24
N GLY A 43 -5.93 -18.41 13.93
CA GLY A 43 -7.36 -18.17 13.84
C GLY A 43 -7.94 -18.19 12.42
N SER A 44 -7.16 -17.78 11.42
CA SER A 44 -7.59 -17.74 10.02
C SER A 44 -7.73 -19.15 9.47
N ILE A 45 -8.88 -19.43 8.84
CA ILE A 45 -9.11 -20.73 8.19
C ILE A 45 -8.72 -20.74 6.71
N LYS A 46 -8.28 -19.59 6.16
CA LYS A 46 -7.86 -19.44 4.76
C LYS A 46 -6.40 -19.07 4.57
N LEU A 47 -5.66 -18.79 5.64
CA LEU A 47 -4.24 -18.45 5.53
C LEU A 47 -3.41 -19.58 4.92
N ASP A 48 -3.63 -20.83 5.34
CA ASP A 48 -2.92 -21.99 4.78
C ASP A 48 -3.29 -22.23 3.30
N ASP A 49 -4.58 -22.06 2.92
CA ASP A 49 -5.03 -22.13 1.52
C ASP A 49 -4.32 -21.08 0.66
N PHE A 50 -4.17 -19.86 1.19
CA PHE A 50 -3.48 -18.75 0.52
C PHE A 50 -1.98 -19.04 0.35
N ILE A 51 -1.32 -19.54 1.40
CA ILE A 51 0.09 -19.93 1.35
C ILE A 51 0.32 -21.00 0.29
N GLN A 52 -0.47 -22.07 0.32
CA GLN A 52 -0.40 -23.13 -0.68
C GLN A 52 -0.66 -22.59 -2.10
N HIS A 53 -1.60 -21.65 -2.25
CA HIS A 53 -1.84 -21.00 -3.52
C HIS A 53 -0.60 -20.25 -4.03
N LYS A 54 0.07 -19.47 -3.19
CA LYS A 54 1.30 -18.75 -3.54
C LYS A 54 2.47 -19.69 -3.84
N GLU A 55 2.62 -20.77 -3.07
CA GLU A 55 3.62 -21.80 -3.36
C GLU A 55 3.37 -22.47 -4.72
N ASN A 56 2.11 -22.72 -5.09
CA ASN A 56 1.74 -23.24 -6.42
C ASN A 56 2.02 -22.24 -7.55
N LEU A 57 2.06 -20.94 -7.25
CA LEU A 57 2.50 -19.88 -8.16
C LEU A 57 4.03 -19.72 -8.22
N GLY A 58 4.77 -20.48 -7.41
CA GLY A 58 6.23 -20.54 -7.42
C GLY A 58 6.93 -19.69 -6.35
N PHE A 59 6.18 -19.07 -5.43
CA PHE A 59 6.76 -18.36 -4.29
C PHE A 59 7.25 -19.32 -3.21
N SER A 60 8.27 -18.92 -2.46
CA SER A 60 8.65 -19.56 -1.20
C SER A 60 8.15 -18.69 -0.04
N VAL A 61 7.15 -19.19 0.69
CA VAL A 61 6.38 -18.40 1.64
C VAL A 61 6.84 -18.64 3.08
N LEU A 62 7.05 -17.57 3.83
CA LEU A 62 7.30 -17.61 5.29
C LEU A 62 6.26 -16.79 6.03
N ILE A 63 5.67 -17.36 7.08
CA ILE A 63 4.92 -16.59 8.08
C ILE A 63 5.87 -16.13 9.17
N VAL A 64 5.75 -14.86 9.56
CA VAL A 64 6.51 -14.24 10.65
C VAL A 64 5.53 -13.59 11.60
N THR A 65 5.61 -13.93 12.89
CA THR A 65 4.75 -13.34 13.92
C THR A 65 5.56 -12.65 15.00
N GLU A 66 4.86 -12.23 16.05
CA GLU A 66 5.49 -11.62 17.20
C GLU A 66 6.44 -12.57 17.95
N ASP A 67 6.43 -13.88 17.67
CA ASP A 67 7.42 -14.81 18.20
C ASP A 67 8.80 -14.59 17.59
N GLU A 68 8.89 -14.09 16.36
CA GLU A 68 10.14 -13.80 15.66
C GLU A 68 10.54 -12.34 15.83
N PHE A 69 9.65 -11.39 15.49
CA PHE A 69 10.03 -9.98 15.49
C PHE A 69 10.13 -9.38 16.91
N ASN A 70 9.52 -9.96 17.96
CA ASN A 70 9.75 -9.44 19.31
C ASN A 70 11.14 -9.74 19.86
N ASN A 71 11.83 -10.74 19.29
CA ASN A 71 13.16 -11.19 19.71
C ASN A 71 14.29 -10.35 19.11
N VAL A 72 13.99 -9.44 18.19
CA VAL A 72 14.95 -8.46 17.68
C VAL A 72 14.81 -7.13 18.42
N GLN A 73 15.90 -6.38 18.48
CA GLN A 73 15.91 -5.01 18.99
C GLN A 73 15.84 -4.05 17.80
N GLY A 74 14.67 -3.44 17.60
CA GLY A 74 14.54 -2.33 16.66
C GLY A 74 15.16 -1.04 17.20
N GLU A 75 15.34 -0.07 16.31
CA GLU A 75 15.76 1.28 16.66
C GLU A 75 14.82 1.92 17.67
N PRO A 76 15.28 2.87 18.52
CA PRO A 76 14.41 3.62 19.41
C PRO A 76 13.24 4.25 18.63
N PRO A 77 11.98 4.13 19.08
CA PRO A 77 11.54 3.71 20.42
C PRO A 77 11.40 2.19 20.65
N ASN A 78 11.85 1.35 19.72
CA ASN A 78 11.82 -0.12 19.76
C ASN A 78 10.41 -0.67 19.99
N LYS A 79 9.46 -0.10 19.24
CA LYS A 79 8.06 -0.54 19.21
C LYS A 79 7.86 -1.56 18.10
N ARG A 80 6.62 -2.00 17.88
CA ARG A 80 6.33 -3.05 16.89
C ARG A 80 6.78 -2.65 15.48
N PRO A 81 6.58 -1.41 14.97
CA PRO A 81 7.11 -1.02 13.67
C PRO A 81 8.61 -1.19 13.55
N GLU A 82 9.38 -0.69 14.51
CA GLU A 82 10.85 -0.74 14.44
C GLU A 82 11.35 -2.19 14.56
N LYS A 83 10.67 -3.02 15.33
CA LYS A 83 10.99 -4.46 15.45
C LYS A 83 10.70 -5.24 14.18
N ILE A 84 9.54 -5.01 13.55
CA ILE A 84 9.18 -5.62 12.27
C ILE A 84 10.22 -5.21 11.21
N ARG A 85 10.51 -3.91 11.10
CA ARG A 85 11.50 -3.39 10.15
C ARG A 85 12.89 -3.95 10.42
N GLN A 86 13.32 -4.02 11.68
CA GLN A 86 14.61 -4.61 12.01
C GLN A 86 14.69 -6.08 11.65
N TRP A 87 13.61 -6.84 11.84
CA TRP A 87 13.56 -8.22 11.39
C TRP A 87 13.74 -8.31 9.87
N LEU A 88 13.09 -7.42 9.10
CA LEU A 88 13.28 -7.34 7.66
C LEU A 88 14.73 -7.03 7.28
N ILE A 89 15.34 -5.98 7.86
CA ILE A 89 16.74 -5.61 7.65
C ILE A 89 17.68 -6.80 7.89
N ASN A 90 17.45 -7.54 8.98
CA ASN A 90 18.32 -8.66 9.36
C ASN A 90 18.23 -9.86 8.40
N ASN A 91 17.14 -9.99 7.64
CA ASN A 91 16.81 -11.23 6.91
C ASN A 91 16.67 -11.05 5.40
N TYR A 92 16.33 -9.86 4.89
CA TYR A 92 15.89 -9.67 3.50
C TYR A 92 16.92 -10.15 2.46
N GLU A 93 18.20 -9.77 2.58
CA GLU A 93 19.23 -10.20 1.64
C GLU A 93 19.49 -11.71 1.70
N THR A 94 19.58 -12.25 2.92
CA THR A 94 19.98 -13.65 3.13
C THR A 94 18.90 -14.64 2.75
N MET A 95 17.62 -14.26 2.93
CA MET A 95 16.47 -15.05 2.53
C MET A 95 16.03 -14.77 1.08
N GLY A 96 16.41 -13.62 0.50
CA GLY A 96 15.96 -13.18 -0.82
C GLY A 96 14.52 -12.66 -0.82
N ILE A 97 14.10 -11.99 0.26
CA ILE A 97 12.73 -11.46 0.42
C ILE A 97 12.46 -10.41 -0.67
N LYS A 98 11.34 -10.57 -1.38
CA LYS A 98 10.88 -9.60 -2.39
C LYS A 98 9.52 -9.01 -2.05
N TYR A 99 8.60 -9.85 -1.58
CA TYR A 99 7.23 -9.44 -1.26
C TYR A 99 6.96 -9.58 0.23
N VAL A 100 6.29 -8.59 0.81
CA VAL A 100 5.83 -8.62 2.20
C VAL A 100 4.34 -8.29 2.25
N LEU A 101 3.54 -9.24 2.73
CA LEU A 101 2.12 -9.04 3.02
C LEU A 101 1.93 -8.81 4.53
N LEU A 102 1.49 -7.61 4.89
CA LEU A 102 1.15 -7.25 6.27
C LEU A 102 -0.31 -7.61 6.54
N ILE A 103 -0.59 -8.47 7.53
CA ILE A 103 -1.95 -8.82 7.94
C ILE A 103 -2.15 -8.47 9.41
N GLY A 104 -2.87 -7.38 9.68
CA GLY A 104 -3.15 -6.92 11.04
C GLY A 104 -3.75 -5.52 11.10
N ASP A 105 -4.06 -5.06 12.31
CA ASP A 105 -4.60 -3.71 12.57
C ASP A 105 -3.55 -2.65 12.22
N PRO A 106 -3.79 -1.80 11.20
CA PRO A 106 -2.84 -0.81 10.72
C PRO A 106 -2.77 0.45 11.58
N VAL A 107 -3.65 0.60 12.57
CA VAL A 107 -3.68 1.79 13.41
C VAL A 107 -2.31 2.04 14.04
N PRO A 108 -1.69 3.21 13.81
CA PRO A 108 -0.37 3.47 14.38
C PRO A 108 -0.38 3.45 15.91
N GLU A 109 0.72 3.00 16.52
CA GLU A 109 0.84 2.93 17.99
C GLU A 109 0.79 4.31 18.66
N THR A 110 1.24 5.34 17.94
CA THR A 110 1.18 6.74 18.36
C THR A 110 0.67 7.58 17.21
N TYR A 111 -0.40 8.33 17.45
CA TYR A 111 -0.91 9.33 16.51
C TYR A 111 -1.52 10.51 17.26
N LEU A 112 -1.65 11.65 16.58
CA LEU A 112 -2.30 12.86 17.05
C LEU A 112 -3.81 12.75 16.79
N TRP A 113 -4.59 12.92 17.84
CA TRP A 113 -6.05 13.09 17.74
C TRP A 113 -6.45 14.38 18.45
N LEU A 114 -7.03 15.33 17.70
CA LEU A 114 -7.45 16.64 18.22
C LEU A 114 -6.34 17.41 18.97
N GLY A 115 -5.10 17.33 18.48
CA GLY A 115 -3.95 18.02 19.09
C GLY A 115 -3.40 17.35 20.36
N PHE A 116 -3.88 16.16 20.73
CA PHE A 116 -3.32 15.36 21.81
C PHE A 116 -2.70 14.08 21.27
N PHE A 117 -1.50 13.73 21.78
CA PHE A 117 -0.89 12.43 21.50
C PHE A 117 -1.73 11.34 22.13
N LYS A 118 -2.22 10.43 21.29
CA LYS A 118 -2.84 9.20 21.74
C LYS A 118 -1.84 8.08 21.55
N GLN A 119 -1.30 7.58 22.66
CA GLN A 119 -0.67 6.27 22.68
C GLN A 119 -1.78 5.24 22.81
N LEU A 120 -1.91 4.35 21.84
CA LEU A 120 -2.81 3.22 21.96
C LEU A 120 -2.09 2.04 22.62
N PHE A 121 -2.86 1.26 23.37
CA PHE A 121 -2.40 -0.08 23.74
C PHE A 121 -2.23 -0.89 22.46
N VAL A 122 -1.04 -1.48 22.28
CA VAL A 122 -0.77 -2.40 21.19
C VAL A 122 -1.75 -3.56 21.31
N LYS A 123 -2.58 -3.74 20.29
CA LYS A 123 -3.53 -4.84 20.23
C LYS A 123 -2.79 -6.14 19.86
N ASP A 124 -3.27 -7.28 20.34
CA ASP A 124 -2.70 -8.60 20.03
C ASP A 124 -2.83 -8.99 18.54
N TYR A 125 -3.52 -8.19 17.74
CA TYR A 125 -3.69 -8.33 16.29
C TYR A 125 -3.14 -7.14 15.51
N SER A 126 -2.33 -6.28 16.14
CA SER A 126 -1.79 -5.07 15.51
C SER A 126 -0.54 -5.35 14.68
N ILE A 127 -0.57 -4.93 13.42
CA ILE A 127 0.61 -4.76 12.56
C ILE A 127 0.56 -3.28 12.12
N PRO A 128 1.03 -2.35 12.97
CA PRO A 128 0.74 -0.93 12.82
C PRO A 128 1.45 -0.33 11.60
N MET A 129 0.88 0.70 10.99
CA MET A 129 1.65 1.57 10.08
C MET A 129 2.63 2.43 10.88
N LYS A 130 3.76 2.82 10.28
CA LYS A 130 4.67 3.80 10.87
C LYS A 130 4.15 5.20 10.62
N VAL A 131 4.13 6.05 11.65
CA VAL A 131 3.92 7.49 11.46
C VAL A 131 5.24 8.15 11.14
N VAL A 132 5.31 8.78 9.97
CA VAL A 132 6.36 9.73 9.57
C VAL A 132 5.89 11.14 9.92
N ARG A 133 6.80 11.97 10.42
CA ARG A 133 6.49 13.33 10.91
C ARG A 133 7.50 14.34 10.40
N ASP A 134 7.04 15.57 10.22
CA ASP A 134 7.89 16.74 10.01
C ASP A 134 7.91 17.60 11.30
N PHE A 135 9.07 18.21 11.59
CA PHE A 135 9.34 19.00 12.78
C PHE A 135 8.69 20.40 12.74
N ASP A 136 8.43 20.96 11.55
CA ASP A 136 8.17 22.40 11.41
C ASP A 136 6.67 22.78 11.46
N VAL A 137 5.76 21.82 11.33
CA VAL A 137 4.31 22.07 11.36
C VAL A 137 3.58 21.02 12.20
N SER A 138 2.98 21.47 13.29
CA SER A 138 2.38 20.70 14.38
C SER A 138 1.17 19.80 14.02
N PHE A 139 0.95 19.46 12.75
CA PHE A 139 -0.28 18.81 12.27
C PHE A 139 -0.13 17.77 11.16
N HIS A 140 1.08 17.33 10.81
CA HIS A 140 1.28 16.45 9.66
C HIS A 140 1.92 15.12 10.04
N GLU A 141 1.06 14.16 10.39
CA GLU A 141 1.41 12.75 10.58
C GLU A 141 1.01 11.96 9.34
N PHE A 142 1.95 11.19 8.78
CA PHE A 142 1.72 10.36 7.61
C PHE A 142 1.92 8.89 7.97
N PRO A 143 0.85 8.15 8.33
CA PRO A 143 0.92 6.70 8.44
C PRO A 143 1.28 6.08 7.10
N THR A 144 2.31 5.25 7.08
CA THR A 144 2.82 4.63 5.88
C THR A 144 3.35 3.23 6.13
N ASP A 145 3.16 2.37 5.14
CA ASP A 145 3.84 1.08 5.02
C ASP A 145 5.14 1.18 4.23
N PHE A 146 5.44 2.35 3.63
CA PHE A 146 6.71 2.58 2.93
C PHE A 146 7.92 2.41 3.86
N TYR A 147 7.73 2.66 5.16
CA TYR A 147 8.73 2.38 6.20
C TYR A 147 9.18 0.92 6.27
N TYR A 148 8.32 -0.01 5.86
CA TYR A 148 8.66 -1.44 5.80
C TYR A 148 9.27 -1.81 4.44
N ALA A 149 9.10 -0.99 3.42
CA ALA A 149 9.51 -1.26 2.05
C ALA A 149 10.96 -0.81 1.79
N ASP A 150 11.29 0.37 2.31
CA ASP A 150 12.60 0.99 2.28
C ASP A 150 13.33 0.66 3.58
N LEU A 151 14.48 -0.01 3.47
CA LEU A 151 15.28 -0.62 4.52
C LEU A 151 16.55 0.21 4.86
N ASP A 152 16.66 1.44 4.34
CA ASP A 152 17.75 2.38 4.58
C ASP A 152 17.74 3.02 6.00
N ASP A 153 18.60 4.00 6.27
CA ASP A 153 18.56 4.74 7.55
C ASP A 153 17.45 5.79 7.55
N TRP A 154 16.35 5.47 8.23
CA TRP A 154 15.20 6.36 8.38
C TRP A 154 15.33 7.32 9.57
N ASN A 155 16.44 7.34 10.31
CA ASN A 155 16.65 8.17 11.50
C ASN A 155 18.14 8.59 11.59
N TYR A 156 18.65 9.09 10.47
CA TYR A 156 20.03 9.50 10.27
C TYR A 156 20.53 10.48 11.34
N ASN A 157 19.71 11.47 11.71
CA ASN A 157 20.08 12.47 12.73
C ASN A 157 19.92 11.96 14.18
N ASN A 158 19.45 10.72 14.37
CA ASN A 158 19.23 10.07 15.65
C ASN A 158 18.26 10.80 16.60
N ASN A 159 17.33 11.61 16.07
CA ASN A 159 16.38 12.38 16.86
C ASN A 159 15.09 11.61 17.24
N ARG A 160 14.94 10.37 16.74
CA ARG A 160 13.80 9.44 16.94
C ARG A 160 12.54 9.81 16.15
N MET A 161 12.66 10.67 15.15
CA MET A 161 11.57 11.12 14.28
C MET A 161 11.77 10.54 12.88
N HIS A 162 11.48 9.25 12.72
CA HIS A 162 11.81 8.56 11.48
C HIS A 162 11.19 9.20 10.23
N GLY A 163 12.03 9.46 9.22
CA GLY A 163 11.65 9.98 7.92
C GLY A 163 11.34 11.48 7.92
N ASP A 164 11.90 12.22 8.87
CA ASP A 164 11.74 13.67 8.92
C ASP A 164 12.52 14.42 7.82
N VAL A 165 12.54 15.75 7.88
CA VAL A 165 13.15 16.54 6.81
C VAL A 165 14.64 16.30 6.68
N GLU A 166 15.35 16.12 7.79
CA GLU A 166 16.79 15.92 7.82
C GLU A 166 17.15 14.49 7.40
N ASP A 167 16.37 13.49 7.81
CA ASP A 167 16.60 12.09 7.41
C ASP A 167 16.45 11.90 5.90
N TYR A 168 15.44 12.55 5.32
CA TYR A 168 15.10 12.41 3.92
C TYR A 168 16.24 12.77 2.94
N GLU A 169 17.07 13.76 3.24
CA GLU A 169 18.19 14.14 2.36
C GLU A 169 19.31 13.08 2.33
N HIS A 170 19.19 12.05 3.17
CA HIS A 170 20.12 10.93 3.30
C HIS A 170 19.51 9.58 2.92
N MET A 171 18.22 9.53 2.56
CA MET A 171 17.53 8.33 2.08
C MET A 171 17.57 8.29 0.55
N ASP A 172 17.79 7.12 -0.05
CA ASP A 172 17.69 6.98 -1.50
C ASP A 172 16.24 6.84 -2.02
N LEU A 173 15.31 6.47 -1.12
CA LEU A 173 13.87 6.27 -1.36
C LEU A 173 13.57 5.19 -2.39
N VAL A 174 14.48 4.24 -2.56
CA VAL A 174 14.35 3.09 -3.44
C VAL A 174 14.03 1.87 -2.58
N PRO A 175 12.78 1.37 -2.58
CA PRO A 175 12.43 0.24 -1.74
C PRO A 175 13.16 -1.04 -2.12
N GLU A 176 13.74 -1.71 -1.14
CA GLU A 176 14.32 -3.06 -1.28
C GLU A 176 13.26 -4.13 -1.42
N ILE A 177 12.07 -3.93 -0.82
CA ILE A 177 10.99 -4.92 -0.79
C ILE A 177 9.62 -4.31 -1.13
N TYR A 178 8.73 -5.13 -1.68
CA TYR A 178 7.39 -4.74 -2.13
C TYR A 178 6.33 -5.08 -1.09
N VAL A 179 5.70 -4.04 -0.53
CA VAL A 179 4.78 -4.18 0.60
C VAL A 179 3.33 -4.00 0.17
N GLY A 180 2.47 -4.90 0.64
CA GLY A 180 1.02 -4.78 0.57
C GLY A 180 0.39 -5.17 1.91
N ARG A 181 -0.88 -4.82 2.11
CA ARG A 181 -1.54 -4.97 3.40
C ARG A 181 -2.98 -5.49 3.30
N ILE A 182 -3.35 -6.40 4.18
CA ILE A 182 -4.75 -6.72 4.51
C ILE A 182 -5.03 -6.16 5.91
N PRO A 183 -5.73 -5.02 6.03
CA PRO A 183 -6.08 -4.45 7.33
C PRO A 183 -6.99 -5.39 8.13
N VAL A 184 -6.75 -5.54 9.43
CA VAL A 184 -7.61 -6.31 10.34
C VAL A 184 -8.14 -5.40 11.42
N TYR A 185 -9.42 -5.05 11.33
CA TYR A 185 -10.07 -4.21 12.33
C TYR A 185 -10.89 -5.02 13.33
N GLY A 186 -11.03 -4.45 14.53
CA GLY A 186 -11.99 -4.92 15.51
C GLY A 186 -13.43 -4.62 15.08
N THR A 187 -14.34 -5.60 15.14
CA THR A 187 -15.81 -5.40 15.00
C THR A 187 -16.42 -4.72 16.23
N ASN A 188 -15.64 -4.56 17.30
CA ASN A 188 -16.01 -3.85 18.52
C ASN A 188 -14.73 -3.24 19.12
N PRO A 189 -14.76 -1.99 19.62
CA PRO A 189 -13.61 -1.34 20.25
C PRO A 189 -13.00 -2.11 21.42
N PHE A 190 -13.69 -3.11 21.97
CA PHE A 190 -13.22 -3.87 23.12
C PHE A 190 -12.40 -5.11 22.75
N TYR A 191 -12.87 -6.17 22.05
CA TYR A 191 -12.02 -7.40 21.93
C TYR A 191 -12.25 -8.35 20.74
N LYS A 192 -13.10 -8.04 19.75
CA LYS A 192 -13.39 -8.99 18.65
C LYS A 192 -12.88 -8.44 17.33
N TYR A 193 -11.93 -9.14 16.72
CA TYR A 193 -11.36 -8.89 15.39
C TYR A 193 -12.10 -9.76 14.37
N ASP A 194 -12.21 -9.27 13.13
CA ASP A 194 -12.99 -9.93 12.08
C ASP A 194 -12.13 -10.85 11.21
N LEU A 195 -11.93 -12.09 11.66
CA LEU A 195 -11.24 -13.09 10.84
C LEU A 195 -12.03 -13.53 9.63
N SER A 196 -13.37 -13.51 9.68
CA SER A 196 -14.18 -13.84 8.51
C SER A 196 -13.93 -12.87 7.35
N THR A 197 -13.71 -11.59 7.64
CA THR A 197 -13.30 -10.63 6.61
C THR A 197 -11.90 -10.94 6.06
N VAL A 198 -10.93 -11.30 6.92
CA VAL A 198 -9.59 -11.69 6.45
C VAL A 198 -9.67 -12.91 5.55
N ASP A 199 -10.37 -13.94 5.99
CA ASP A 199 -10.54 -15.19 5.25
C ASP A 199 -11.23 -14.96 3.90
N HIS A 200 -12.26 -14.10 3.88
CA HIS A 200 -12.94 -13.69 2.65
C HIS A 200 -12.00 -12.96 1.68
N ILE A 201 -11.17 -12.04 2.16
CA ILE A 201 -10.20 -11.33 1.32
C ILE A 201 -9.15 -12.29 0.74
N LEU A 202 -8.61 -13.19 1.57
CA LEU A 202 -7.64 -14.21 1.13
C LEU A 202 -8.23 -15.14 0.07
N GLU A 203 -9.44 -15.66 0.31
CA GLU A 203 -10.16 -16.48 -0.67
C GLU A 203 -10.44 -15.72 -1.96
N LYS A 204 -10.79 -14.44 -1.87
CA LYS A 204 -10.99 -13.60 -3.05
C LYS A 204 -9.72 -13.41 -3.86
N ILE A 205 -8.56 -13.25 -3.23
CA ILE A 205 -7.25 -13.19 -3.92
C ILE A 205 -6.99 -14.50 -4.65
N ILE A 206 -7.16 -15.65 -3.99
CA ILE A 206 -7.00 -16.98 -4.62
C ILE A 206 -7.92 -17.12 -5.83
N ASN A 207 -9.20 -16.72 -5.70
CA ASN A 207 -10.17 -16.82 -6.79
C ASN A 207 -9.82 -15.89 -7.95
N TYR A 208 -9.36 -14.68 -7.66
CA TYR A 208 -8.91 -13.74 -8.67
C TYR A 208 -7.70 -14.29 -9.42
N GLU A 209 -6.66 -14.77 -8.75
CA GLU A 209 -5.47 -15.30 -9.41
C GLU A 209 -5.73 -16.59 -10.19
N ASN A 210 -6.76 -17.36 -9.83
CA ASN A 210 -7.20 -18.55 -10.57
C ASN A 210 -8.26 -18.29 -11.66
N GLU A 211 -8.63 -17.03 -11.92
CA GLU A 211 -9.61 -16.68 -12.95
C GLU A 211 -9.17 -17.17 -14.34
N LYS A 212 -10.04 -17.93 -14.99
CA LYS A 212 -9.75 -18.55 -16.29
C LYS A 212 -10.04 -17.60 -17.45
N ASN A 213 -10.93 -16.63 -17.26
CA ASN A 213 -11.35 -15.67 -18.29
C ASN A 213 -11.24 -14.22 -17.80
N PRO A 214 -10.01 -13.69 -17.61
CA PRO A 214 -9.79 -12.35 -17.06
C PRO A 214 -10.03 -11.21 -18.06
N THR A 215 -10.78 -11.42 -19.15
CA THR A 215 -10.95 -10.41 -20.22
C THR A 215 -11.61 -9.13 -19.73
N TRP A 216 -12.52 -9.25 -18.75
CA TRP A 216 -13.19 -8.11 -18.11
C TRP A 216 -12.22 -7.17 -17.39
N ARG A 217 -10.99 -7.63 -17.10
CA ARG A 217 -9.99 -6.82 -16.42
C ARG A 217 -9.39 -5.74 -17.31
N LYS A 218 -9.53 -5.86 -18.63
CA LYS A 218 -9.19 -4.82 -19.61
C LYS A 218 -10.33 -3.82 -19.83
N ASN A 219 -11.08 -3.52 -18.77
CA ASN A 219 -12.08 -2.47 -18.74
C ASN A 219 -11.72 -1.49 -17.61
N ILE A 220 -11.70 -0.19 -17.90
CA ILE A 220 -11.46 0.86 -16.90
C ILE A 220 -12.67 1.79 -16.73
N LEU A 221 -13.00 2.13 -15.49
CA LEU A 221 -13.96 3.18 -15.13
C LEU A 221 -13.20 4.42 -14.67
N LEU A 222 -13.52 5.59 -15.24
CA LEU A 222 -12.81 6.86 -15.02
C LEU A 222 -13.75 7.99 -14.54
N PRO A 223 -14.20 7.98 -13.26
CA PRO A 223 -14.98 9.08 -12.69
C PRO A 223 -14.08 10.25 -12.26
N MET A 224 -14.16 11.37 -12.98
CA MET A 224 -13.29 12.53 -12.76
C MET A 224 -14.11 13.78 -12.43
N SER A 225 -14.11 14.15 -11.15
CA SER A 225 -14.68 15.39 -10.65
C SER A 225 -13.69 16.54 -10.81
N PHE A 226 -14.21 17.76 -10.99
CA PHE A 226 -13.46 18.97 -10.65
C PHE A 226 -13.15 18.94 -9.16
N THR A 227 -11.94 19.31 -8.78
CA THR A 227 -11.56 19.46 -7.36
C THR A 227 -11.29 20.92 -6.99
N ARG A 228 -11.25 21.81 -7.99
CA ARG A 228 -11.07 23.25 -7.85
C ARG A 228 -11.85 23.96 -8.96
N ILE A 229 -12.22 25.21 -8.72
CA ILE A 229 -12.98 25.99 -9.71
C ILE A 229 -12.15 26.20 -10.96
N GLY A 230 -12.72 25.87 -12.11
CA GLY A 230 -12.10 26.11 -13.42
C GLY A 230 -10.83 25.31 -13.70
N VAL A 231 -10.54 24.28 -12.89
CA VAL A 231 -9.34 23.46 -13.01
C VAL A 231 -9.75 22.01 -13.18
N GLU A 232 -9.52 21.48 -14.38
CA GLU A 232 -10.05 20.20 -14.85
C GLU A 232 -8.99 19.09 -14.90
N ILE A 233 -8.20 18.97 -13.82
CA ILE A 233 -7.03 18.07 -13.79
C ILE A 233 -7.42 16.59 -14.00
N GLY A 234 -8.53 16.15 -13.40
CA GLY A 234 -8.93 14.74 -13.43
C GLY A 234 -9.25 14.23 -14.83
N THR A 235 -9.93 15.04 -15.66
CA THR A 235 -10.27 14.65 -17.03
C THR A 235 -9.03 14.70 -17.93
N HIS A 236 -8.16 15.72 -17.78
CA HIS A 236 -6.87 15.75 -18.48
C HIS A 236 -6.04 14.49 -18.17
N LEU A 237 -6.03 14.05 -16.91
CA LEU A 237 -5.37 12.81 -16.49
C LEU A 237 -6.00 11.59 -17.19
N ALA A 238 -7.33 11.48 -17.15
CA ALA A 238 -8.04 10.37 -17.78
C ALA A 238 -7.78 10.29 -19.29
N GLU A 239 -7.91 11.41 -20.01
CA GLU A 239 -7.64 11.47 -21.45
C GLU A 239 -6.19 11.14 -21.77
N GLN A 240 -5.23 11.67 -21.01
CA GLN A 240 -3.82 11.35 -21.24
C GLN A 240 -3.52 9.85 -21.01
N MET A 241 -4.05 9.24 -19.94
CA MET A 241 -3.89 7.79 -19.72
C MET A 241 -4.51 6.96 -20.85
N LEU A 242 -5.67 7.40 -21.36
CA LEU A 242 -6.36 6.73 -22.47
C LEU A 242 -5.50 6.71 -23.73
N ASP A 243 -5.02 7.87 -24.13
CA ASP A 243 -4.24 8.07 -25.36
C ASP A 243 -2.85 7.43 -25.26
N ASP A 244 -2.13 7.66 -24.16
CA ASP A 244 -0.74 7.24 -24.04
C ASP A 244 -0.61 5.72 -23.94
N PHE A 245 -1.53 5.06 -23.22
CA PHE A 245 -1.31 3.65 -22.92
C PHE A 245 -2.52 2.73 -22.77
N LEU A 246 -3.69 3.19 -22.33
CA LEU A 246 -4.84 2.26 -22.13
C LEU A 246 -5.42 1.81 -23.48
N ILE A 247 -5.74 2.74 -24.38
CA ILE A 247 -6.25 2.42 -25.73
C ILE A 247 -5.20 1.64 -26.54
N PRO A 248 -3.92 2.06 -26.61
CA PRO A 248 -2.88 1.28 -27.28
C PRO A 248 -2.73 -0.17 -26.76
N ARG A 249 -3.02 -0.42 -25.48
CA ARG A 249 -2.98 -1.77 -24.87
C ARG A 249 -4.31 -2.54 -24.97
N GLY A 250 -5.30 -1.97 -25.64
CA GLY A 250 -6.59 -2.58 -25.93
C GLY A 250 -7.54 -2.60 -24.73
N PHE A 251 -7.45 -1.62 -23.84
CA PHE A 251 -8.48 -1.42 -22.81
C PHE A 251 -9.74 -0.82 -23.41
N SER A 252 -10.90 -1.34 -23.00
CA SER A 252 -12.14 -0.59 -23.10
C SER A 252 -12.28 0.33 -21.89
N TYR A 253 -13.04 1.41 -22.04
CA TYR A 253 -13.16 2.44 -21.01
C TYR A 253 -14.59 2.95 -20.88
N TRP A 254 -14.87 3.57 -19.73
CA TRP A 254 -16.06 4.36 -19.49
C TRP A 254 -15.67 5.60 -18.69
N ARG A 255 -15.74 6.76 -19.32
CA ARG A 255 -15.44 8.06 -18.72
C ARG A 255 -16.71 8.62 -18.10
N MET A 256 -16.56 9.17 -16.90
CA MET A 256 -17.60 9.95 -16.25
C MET A 256 -17.03 11.29 -15.81
N TYR A 257 -17.39 12.35 -16.51
CA TYR A 257 -16.90 13.71 -16.22
C TYR A 257 -18.06 14.59 -15.79
N GLN A 258 -17.81 15.60 -14.95
CA GLN A 258 -18.83 16.64 -14.72
C GLN A 258 -19.04 17.41 -16.03
N GLN A 259 -20.28 17.47 -16.53
CA GLN A 259 -20.65 18.12 -17.80
C GLN A 259 -21.63 19.29 -17.61
N GLY A 260 -21.54 19.94 -16.45
CA GLY A 260 -22.19 21.21 -16.18
C GLY A 260 -23.69 21.17 -15.93
N THR A 261 -24.33 20.00 -15.77
CA THR A 261 -25.76 19.91 -15.42
C THR A 261 -26.03 20.58 -14.07
N ASP A 262 -25.23 20.29 -13.05
CA ASP A 262 -25.39 20.89 -11.72
C ASP A 262 -24.81 22.31 -11.66
N TYR A 263 -23.62 22.51 -12.25
CA TYR A 263 -22.91 23.79 -12.25
C TYR A 263 -22.25 24.03 -13.61
N ALA A 264 -22.75 25.01 -14.36
CA ALA A 264 -22.23 25.32 -15.71
C ALA A 264 -20.72 25.65 -15.76
N THR A 265 -20.12 26.06 -14.63
CA THR A 265 -18.68 26.30 -14.49
C THR A 265 -17.83 25.03 -14.33
N GLU A 266 -18.48 23.89 -14.11
CA GLU A 266 -17.91 22.55 -14.00
C GLU A 266 -18.36 21.72 -15.20
N ASN A 267 -18.22 22.30 -16.39
CA ASN A 267 -18.49 21.65 -17.65
C ASN A 267 -17.16 21.26 -18.29
N SER A 268 -16.88 19.96 -18.26
CA SER A 268 -15.69 19.38 -18.88
C SER A 268 -15.56 19.80 -20.34
N ILE A 269 -14.34 20.12 -20.78
CA ILE A 269 -14.06 20.35 -22.20
C ILE A 269 -14.03 19.05 -23.03
N TYR A 270 -13.99 17.91 -22.35
CA TYR A 270 -13.96 16.59 -22.95
C TYR A 270 -15.34 15.94 -22.90
N ASP A 271 -15.67 15.22 -23.97
CA ASP A 271 -16.86 14.37 -23.98
C ASP A 271 -16.67 13.18 -23.03
N SER A 272 -17.75 12.72 -22.41
CA SER A 272 -17.77 11.52 -21.57
C SER A 272 -18.93 10.60 -21.98
N GLU A 273 -18.82 9.32 -21.67
CA GLU A 273 -19.88 8.35 -21.98
C GLU A 273 -21.12 8.53 -21.08
N GLU A 274 -20.94 9.14 -19.90
CA GLU A 274 -21.99 9.42 -18.93
C GLU A 274 -21.58 10.61 -18.06
N GLU A 275 -22.49 11.55 -17.81
CA GLU A 275 -22.17 12.66 -16.91
C GLU A 275 -21.99 12.16 -15.46
N LEU A 276 -20.95 12.68 -14.79
CA LEU A 276 -20.69 12.39 -13.39
C LEU A 276 -21.67 13.14 -12.49
N LEU A 277 -22.73 12.44 -12.09
CA LEU A 277 -23.77 12.90 -11.16
C LEU A 277 -23.91 11.94 -9.97
N ASP A 278 -24.75 12.31 -9.01
CA ASP A 278 -25.13 11.48 -7.86
C ASP A 278 -25.42 10.02 -8.28
N ASP A 279 -24.79 9.07 -7.57
CA ASP A 279 -24.93 7.62 -7.74
C ASP A 279 -24.54 7.06 -9.13
N ALA A 280 -24.09 7.87 -10.09
CA ALA A 280 -23.74 7.41 -11.45
C ALA A 280 -22.67 6.30 -11.40
N VAL A 281 -21.64 6.49 -10.59
CA VAL A 281 -20.52 5.54 -10.44
C VAL A 281 -21.00 4.18 -9.95
N VAL A 282 -21.76 4.11 -8.85
CA VAL A 282 -22.24 2.81 -8.33
C VAL A 282 -23.25 2.16 -9.29
N ASN A 283 -24.13 2.96 -9.91
CA ASN A 283 -25.13 2.44 -10.84
C ASN A 283 -24.49 1.81 -12.06
N ARG A 284 -23.35 2.35 -12.52
CA ARG A 284 -22.57 1.74 -13.58
C ARG A 284 -21.77 0.53 -13.09
N TRP A 285 -21.00 0.70 -12.01
CA TRP A 285 -20.00 -0.27 -11.56
C TRP A 285 -20.63 -1.58 -11.07
N LYS A 286 -21.80 -1.52 -10.42
CA LYS A 286 -22.48 -2.74 -9.91
C LYS A 286 -22.86 -3.72 -11.03
N ASP A 287 -23.18 -3.20 -12.22
CA ASP A 287 -23.72 -3.98 -13.35
C ASP A 287 -22.67 -4.26 -14.44
N ASN A 288 -21.48 -3.62 -14.37
CA ASN A 288 -20.45 -3.72 -15.40
C ASN A 288 -19.08 -4.04 -14.76
N PRO A 289 -18.41 -5.11 -15.19
CA PRO A 289 -17.13 -5.49 -14.60
C PRO A 289 -15.99 -4.62 -15.14
N TYR A 290 -15.23 -4.06 -14.20
CA TYR A 290 -14.04 -3.25 -14.47
C TYR A 290 -12.84 -3.88 -13.77
N GLY A 291 -11.75 -4.11 -14.49
CA GLY A 291 -10.48 -4.51 -13.84
C GLY A 291 -9.82 -3.35 -13.14
N LEU A 292 -10.01 -2.14 -13.67
CA LEU A 292 -9.43 -0.92 -13.14
C LEU A 292 -10.54 0.10 -12.86
N VAL A 293 -10.45 0.76 -11.71
CA VAL A 293 -11.24 1.95 -11.41
C VAL A 293 -10.27 3.02 -10.95
N CYS A 294 -10.30 4.19 -11.57
CA CYS A 294 -9.53 5.33 -11.13
C CYS A 294 -10.45 6.53 -11.07
N TRP A 295 -10.52 7.17 -9.91
CA TRP A 295 -11.33 8.36 -9.76
C TRP A 295 -10.56 9.52 -9.16
N MET A 296 -11.09 10.71 -9.39
CA MET A 296 -10.66 11.95 -8.75
C MET A 296 -11.87 12.68 -8.17
N GLY A 297 -11.75 13.09 -6.92
CA GLY A 297 -12.78 13.84 -6.19
C GLY A 297 -12.31 14.15 -4.77
N HIS A 298 -12.98 15.06 -4.07
CA HIS A 298 -12.65 15.29 -2.67
C HIS A 298 -13.13 14.10 -1.83
N GLY A 299 -12.29 13.66 -0.89
CA GLY A 299 -12.57 12.50 -0.05
C GLY A 299 -12.65 12.84 1.44
N GLY A 300 -13.38 12.00 2.15
CA GLY A 300 -13.17 11.70 3.56
C GLY A 300 -12.91 10.20 3.74
N PRO A 301 -12.85 9.69 4.97
CA PRO A 301 -12.62 8.26 5.19
C PRO A 301 -13.62 7.34 4.48
N GLU A 302 -14.91 7.69 4.47
CA GLU A 302 -16.00 6.80 4.04
C GLU A 302 -16.73 7.29 2.78
N TRP A 303 -16.27 8.38 2.16
CA TRP A 303 -16.97 9.01 1.04
C TRP A 303 -16.01 9.76 0.09
N VAL A 304 -16.48 9.94 -1.14
CA VAL A 304 -15.92 10.79 -2.18
C VAL A 304 -17.06 11.63 -2.76
N ARG A 305 -16.86 12.94 -2.87
CA ARG A 305 -17.85 13.88 -3.41
C ARG A 305 -17.46 14.39 -4.79
N ILE A 306 -18.48 14.76 -5.55
CA ILE A 306 -18.40 15.50 -6.81
C ILE A 306 -18.40 17.00 -6.49
N GLY A 307 -17.74 17.81 -7.33
CA GLY A 307 -17.65 19.25 -7.19
C GLY A 307 -16.37 19.72 -6.50
N ASN A 308 -16.20 21.04 -6.43
CA ASN A 308 -14.95 21.71 -6.08
C ASN A 308 -14.95 22.34 -4.67
N ASP A 309 -14.00 23.25 -4.42
CA ASP A 309 -13.86 23.97 -3.16
C ASP A 309 -15.07 24.84 -2.77
N LEU A 310 -15.92 25.26 -3.72
CA LEU A 310 -17.13 26.07 -3.45
C LEU A 310 -18.45 25.32 -3.68
N HIS A 311 -18.46 24.31 -4.54
CA HIS A 311 -19.69 23.63 -4.94
C HIS A 311 -19.68 22.15 -4.55
N ASN A 312 -20.85 21.64 -4.19
CA ASN A 312 -21.05 20.22 -3.91
C ASN A 312 -21.98 19.65 -4.98
N GLY A 313 -21.40 18.96 -5.96
CA GLY A 313 -22.12 18.29 -7.05
C GLY A 313 -22.64 16.90 -6.68
N GLY A 314 -22.60 16.55 -5.38
CA GLY A 314 -23.14 15.28 -4.88
C GLY A 314 -22.08 14.24 -4.54
N THR A 315 -22.47 12.98 -4.59
CA THR A 315 -21.74 11.79 -4.18
C THR A 315 -21.12 11.12 -5.40
N LEU A 316 -19.79 11.07 -5.43
CA LEU A 316 -19.06 10.26 -6.40
C LEU A 316 -19.16 8.79 -5.98
N PHE A 317 -18.80 8.49 -4.72
CA PHE A 317 -18.91 7.16 -4.15
C PHE A 317 -18.91 7.19 -2.61
N ASN A 318 -19.56 6.25 -1.93
CA ASN A 318 -19.51 6.14 -0.47
C ASN A 318 -19.61 4.70 0.04
N ALA A 319 -19.26 4.48 1.30
CA ALA A 319 -19.18 3.15 1.90
C ALA A 319 -20.52 2.39 1.92
N ASN A 320 -21.66 3.08 1.94
CA ASN A 320 -22.99 2.43 1.94
C ASN A 320 -23.35 1.85 0.56
N GLN A 321 -22.66 2.24 -0.51
CA GLN A 321 -22.86 1.73 -1.85
C GLN A 321 -22.07 0.44 -2.12
N ILE A 322 -21.04 0.14 -1.33
CA ILE A 322 -20.16 -1.02 -1.49
C ILE A 322 -20.91 -2.37 -1.50
N PRO A 323 -21.93 -2.61 -0.64
CA PRO A 323 -22.68 -3.86 -0.66
C PRO A 323 -23.39 -4.15 -2.00
N LEU A 324 -23.53 -3.15 -2.88
CA LEU A 324 -24.12 -3.30 -4.21
C LEU A 324 -23.12 -3.85 -5.24
N LEU A 325 -21.81 -3.79 -4.97
CA LEU A 325 -20.79 -4.16 -5.95
C LEU A 325 -20.64 -5.67 -6.09
N ASN A 326 -20.27 -6.10 -7.30
CA ASN A 326 -19.98 -7.49 -7.63
C ASN A 326 -18.58 -7.89 -7.14
N ASP A 327 -18.52 -8.78 -6.16
CA ASP A 327 -17.25 -9.24 -5.59
C ASP A 327 -16.62 -10.43 -6.31
N SER A 328 -17.31 -11.02 -7.29
CA SER A 328 -16.76 -12.08 -8.15
C SER A 328 -15.90 -11.51 -9.28
N GLN A 329 -16.03 -10.22 -9.59
CA GLN A 329 -15.21 -9.51 -10.57
C GLN A 329 -14.63 -8.21 -9.97
N PRO A 330 -13.80 -8.33 -8.92
CA PRO A 330 -13.35 -7.19 -8.14
C PRO A 330 -12.28 -6.35 -8.87
N SER A 331 -12.34 -5.04 -8.74
CA SER A 331 -11.43 -4.11 -9.42
C SER A 331 -10.13 -3.86 -8.64
N ILE A 332 -9.08 -3.41 -9.32
CA ILE A 332 -7.99 -2.64 -8.69
C ILE A 332 -8.40 -1.17 -8.71
N VAL A 333 -8.39 -0.51 -7.55
CA VAL A 333 -8.96 0.83 -7.40
C VAL A 333 -7.90 1.85 -6.99
N PHE A 334 -7.75 2.91 -7.79
CA PHE A 334 -6.87 4.05 -7.53
C PHE A 334 -7.70 5.25 -7.12
N MET A 335 -7.52 5.71 -5.89
CA MET A 335 -8.36 6.74 -5.29
C MET A 335 -7.60 8.05 -5.12
N ILE A 336 -7.82 9.01 -6.03
CA ILE A 336 -7.25 10.35 -5.96
C ILE A 336 -8.17 11.21 -5.07
N SER A 337 -8.24 10.81 -3.79
CA SER A 337 -9.18 11.35 -2.80
C SER A 337 -8.60 11.26 -1.39
N CYS A 338 -8.81 12.33 -0.61
CA CYS A 338 -8.27 12.43 0.75
C CYS A 338 -8.81 11.32 1.66
N GLN A 339 -7.93 10.76 2.51
CA GLN A 339 -8.28 9.93 3.66
C GLN A 339 -9.02 8.62 3.36
N ASN A 340 -9.20 8.22 2.10
CA ASN A 340 -9.87 6.98 1.75
C ASN A 340 -9.16 5.73 2.33
N GLY A 341 -7.88 5.83 2.70
CA GLY A 341 -7.11 4.79 3.39
C GLY A 341 -6.84 5.08 4.87
N PHE A 342 -7.55 6.02 5.51
CA PHE A 342 -7.27 6.48 6.88
C PHE A 342 -7.28 5.32 7.90
N PRO A 343 -6.10 4.89 8.42
CA PRO A 343 -5.99 3.64 9.13
C PRO A 343 -6.76 3.61 10.45
N GLU A 344 -7.03 4.78 11.06
CA GLU A 344 -7.79 4.90 12.31
C GLU A 344 -9.30 4.74 12.17
N ASN A 345 -9.83 4.72 10.94
CA ASN A 345 -11.23 4.43 10.67
C ASN A 345 -11.39 3.03 10.05
N HIS A 346 -12.06 2.12 10.76
CA HIS A 346 -12.30 0.74 10.31
C HIS A 346 -13.35 0.61 9.19
N TYR A 347 -13.97 1.72 8.76
CA TYR A 347 -14.85 1.81 7.60
C TYR A 347 -14.22 2.58 6.43
N ASN A 348 -12.94 2.94 6.50
CA ASN A 348 -12.28 3.66 5.40
C ASN A 348 -12.51 2.97 4.05
N LEU A 349 -12.70 3.75 2.98
CA LEU A 349 -13.12 3.26 1.67
C LEU A 349 -12.17 2.21 1.09
N GLY A 350 -10.85 2.35 1.27
CA GLY A 350 -9.87 1.39 0.79
C GLY A 350 -10.07 0.01 1.40
N TYR A 351 -10.17 -0.06 2.72
CA TYR A 351 -10.48 -1.31 3.41
C TYR A 351 -11.89 -1.82 3.07
N SER A 352 -12.89 -0.93 3.03
CA SER A 352 -14.26 -1.32 2.75
C SER A 352 -14.44 -1.92 1.37
N LEU A 353 -13.75 -1.37 0.35
CA LEU A 353 -13.73 -1.93 -1.00
C LEU A 353 -12.93 -3.23 -1.07
N LEU A 354 -11.85 -3.35 -0.30
CA LEU A 354 -11.11 -4.62 -0.22
C LEU A 354 -12.00 -5.75 0.33
N LYS A 355 -12.94 -5.45 1.24
CA LYS A 355 -13.97 -6.42 1.66
C LYS A 355 -14.87 -6.82 0.51
N GLN A 356 -15.36 -5.86 -0.27
CA GLN A 356 -16.29 -6.11 -1.38
C GLN A 356 -16.10 -5.12 -2.54
N GLY A 357 -15.97 -5.63 -3.76
CA GLY A 357 -15.88 -4.85 -5.00
C GLY A 357 -14.47 -4.54 -5.48
N ALA A 358 -13.45 -4.61 -4.62
CA ALA A 358 -12.05 -4.47 -4.99
C ALA A 358 -11.16 -5.63 -4.53
N ILE A 359 -10.13 -5.91 -5.33
CA ILE A 359 -9.08 -6.90 -5.04
C ILE A 359 -7.82 -6.23 -4.47
N ALA A 360 -7.64 -4.97 -4.82
CA ALA A 360 -6.63 -4.11 -4.27
C ALA A 360 -7.09 -2.66 -4.36
N THR A 361 -6.62 -1.84 -3.42
CA THR A 361 -6.84 -0.40 -3.44
C THR A 361 -5.56 0.35 -3.13
N ILE A 362 -5.34 1.44 -3.83
CA ILE A 362 -4.26 2.38 -3.54
C ILE A 362 -4.92 3.67 -3.05
N SER A 363 -4.71 3.95 -1.78
CA SER A 363 -5.51 4.94 -1.05
C SER A 363 -4.66 5.80 -0.13
N GLY A 364 -5.04 7.07 -0.02
CA GLY A 364 -4.35 8.03 0.85
C GLY A 364 -4.72 7.81 2.31
N ALA A 365 -3.73 7.54 3.16
CA ALA A 365 -3.89 7.45 4.62
C ALA A 365 -4.24 8.81 5.27
N ARG A 366 -4.03 9.91 4.54
CA ARG A 366 -4.31 11.30 4.91
C ARG A 366 -4.80 12.08 3.69
N THR A 367 -4.87 13.41 3.81
CA THR A 367 -5.10 14.32 2.68
C THR A 367 -4.09 14.06 1.57
N VAL A 368 -4.49 14.14 0.31
CA VAL A 368 -3.62 13.99 -0.88
C VAL A 368 -3.72 15.24 -1.75
N GLY A 369 -2.71 15.52 -2.57
CA GLY A 369 -2.62 16.72 -3.41
C GLY A 369 -2.65 16.37 -4.90
N GLY A 370 -3.62 16.89 -5.64
CA GLY A 370 -3.84 16.59 -7.08
C GLY A 370 -2.98 17.36 -8.09
N GLY A 371 -2.09 18.24 -7.62
CA GLY A 371 -1.42 19.25 -8.46
C GLY A 371 -2.27 20.51 -8.63
N LEU A 372 -1.62 21.65 -8.88
CA LEU A 372 -2.33 22.94 -8.95
C LEU A 372 -2.59 23.46 -10.36
N ASN A 373 -1.92 22.96 -11.39
CA ASN A 373 -2.08 23.46 -12.77
C ASN A 373 -1.79 22.41 -13.85
N ASN A 374 -1.81 21.11 -13.52
CA ASN A 374 -1.47 20.08 -14.50
C ASN A 374 -2.54 20.01 -15.59
N THR A 375 -2.09 19.92 -16.82
CA THR A 375 -2.89 19.75 -18.03
C THR A 375 -2.48 18.48 -18.76
N TYR A 376 -3.16 18.18 -19.87
CA TYR A 376 -2.79 17.08 -20.74
C TYR A 376 -1.32 17.20 -21.16
N GLY A 377 -0.53 16.16 -20.88
CA GLY A 377 0.91 16.08 -21.16
C GLY A 377 1.80 16.16 -19.91
N ASP A 378 1.27 16.62 -18.77
CA ASP A 378 2.09 16.95 -17.60
C ASP A 378 2.27 15.78 -16.60
N PHE A 379 1.48 14.71 -16.69
CA PHE A 379 1.36 13.71 -15.61
C PHE A 379 2.54 12.72 -15.51
N GLU A 380 3.28 12.49 -16.61
CA GLU A 380 4.41 11.55 -16.64
C GLU A 380 5.50 11.92 -15.63
N THR A 381 5.83 13.21 -15.55
CA THR A 381 6.86 13.72 -14.64
C THR A 381 6.28 14.28 -13.37
N CYS A 382 4.96 14.49 -13.28
CA CYS A 382 4.36 15.12 -12.13
C CYS A 382 4.50 14.28 -10.85
N GLY A 383 4.93 14.91 -9.74
CA GLY A 383 5.06 14.22 -8.47
C GLY A 383 3.82 14.24 -7.56
N THR A 384 2.65 14.62 -8.08
CA THR A 384 1.39 14.71 -7.32
C THR A 384 0.65 13.37 -7.30
N SER A 385 -0.44 13.28 -6.55
CA SER A 385 -1.34 12.12 -6.60
C SER A 385 -1.82 11.77 -8.01
N THR A 386 -1.95 12.75 -8.91
CA THR A 386 -2.36 12.52 -10.31
C THR A 386 -1.21 11.92 -11.14
N GLY A 387 0.02 12.38 -10.94
CA GLY A 387 1.20 11.75 -11.56
C GLY A 387 1.51 10.35 -11.00
N ILE A 388 1.32 10.15 -9.69
CA ILE A 388 1.38 8.81 -9.07
C ILE A 388 0.34 7.90 -9.72
N ALA A 389 -0.92 8.33 -9.83
CA ALA A 389 -1.98 7.54 -10.45
C ALA A 389 -1.67 7.22 -11.92
N TYR A 390 -1.19 8.19 -12.70
CA TYR A 390 -0.78 8.00 -14.09
C TYR A 390 0.24 6.87 -14.23
N ARG A 391 1.38 6.98 -13.53
CA ARG A 391 2.47 5.99 -13.63
C ARG A 391 2.06 4.63 -13.08
N LEU A 392 1.28 4.62 -12.00
CA LEU A 392 0.85 3.37 -11.38
C LEU A 392 -0.14 2.61 -12.28
N LEU A 393 -1.05 3.30 -12.95
CA LEU A 393 -1.93 2.71 -13.97
C LEU A 393 -1.15 2.30 -15.23
N ASN A 394 -0.10 3.03 -15.60
CA ASN A 394 0.79 2.62 -16.67
C ASN A 394 1.48 1.27 -16.35
N TYR A 395 2.04 1.11 -15.15
CA TYR A 395 2.64 -0.15 -14.71
C TYR A 395 1.62 -1.28 -14.54
N THR A 396 0.48 -0.99 -13.91
CA THR A 396 -0.58 -1.98 -13.68
C THR A 396 -1.16 -2.50 -15.00
N SER A 397 -1.36 -1.63 -16.00
CA SER A 397 -1.84 -2.03 -17.33
C SER A 397 -0.82 -2.82 -18.15
N GLN A 398 0.46 -2.78 -17.77
CA GLN A 398 1.53 -3.65 -18.28
C GLN A 398 1.64 -4.97 -17.51
N ASN A 399 0.71 -5.24 -16.58
CA ASN A 399 0.67 -6.44 -15.76
C ASN A 399 1.83 -6.56 -14.74
N TYR A 400 2.42 -5.44 -14.31
CA TYR A 400 3.37 -5.45 -13.19
C TYR A 400 2.67 -5.87 -11.89
N PRO A 401 3.38 -6.54 -10.95
CA PRO A 401 2.87 -6.73 -9.59
C PRO A 401 2.57 -5.38 -8.93
N LEU A 402 1.49 -5.29 -8.18
CA LEU A 402 1.03 -4.02 -7.63
C LEU A 402 2.03 -3.40 -6.64
N GLY A 403 2.68 -4.21 -5.81
CA GLY A 403 3.69 -3.74 -4.87
C GLY A 403 4.93 -3.21 -5.60
N GLU A 404 5.39 -3.90 -6.64
CA GLU A 404 6.51 -3.47 -7.49
C GLU A 404 6.16 -2.17 -8.22
N ALA A 405 4.97 -2.10 -8.83
CA ALA A 405 4.49 -0.92 -9.52
C ALA A 405 4.45 0.30 -8.57
N LEU A 406 3.93 0.14 -7.35
CA LEU A 406 3.89 1.23 -6.38
C LEU A 406 5.31 1.69 -5.97
N CYS A 407 6.24 0.75 -5.74
CA CYS A 407 7.62 1.09 -5.40
C CYS A 407 8.36 1.79 -6.55
N LEU A 408 8.21 1.31 -7.79
CA LEU A 408 8.80 1.95 -8.98
C LEU A 408 8.30 3.38 -9.15
N VAL A 409 6.98 3.59 -9.02
CA VAL A 409 6.42 4.94 -9.08
C VAL A 409 7.07 5.84 -8.03
N LYS A 410 7.18 5.36 -6.78
CA LYS A 410 7.78 6.12 -5.69
C LYS A 410 9.25 6.47 -5.94
N ALA A 411 10.04 5.54 -6.46
CA ALA A 411 11.45 5.75 -6.82
C ALA A 411 11.63 6.72 -8.01
N GLU A 412 10.65 6.80 -8.92
CA GLU A 412 10.68 7.72 -10.08
C GLU A 412 10.19 9.13 -9.77
N LEU A 413 9.54 9.35 -8.62
CA LEU A 413 9.18 10.70 -8.22
C LEU A 413 10.51 11.42 -7.93
N TYR A 414 10.86 12.39 -8.77
CA TYR A 414 12.00 13.26 -8.54
C TYR A 414 11.50 14.59 -7.95
N PRO A 415 12.19 15.20 -6.96
CA PRO A 415 11.77 16.44 -6.30
C PRO A 415 11.55 17.64 -7.23
N ASP A 416 12.27 17.69 -8.35
CA ASP A 416 12.34 18.87 -9.24
C ASP A 416 11.09 19.09 -10.13
N SER A 417 10.08 18.21 -10.02
CA SER A 417 8.93 18.17 -10.95
C SER A 417 7.75 19.10 -10.60
N TRP A 418 7.82 19.88 -9.51
CA TRP A 418 6.69 20.67 -9.02
C TRP A 418 6.86 22.18 -9.10
N PHE A 419 8.09 22.67 -9.01
CA PHE A 419 8.42 24.10 -8.91
C PHE A 419 9.81 24.30 -9.48
N ASP A 420 10.09 25.47 -10.10
CA ASP A 420 11.44 25.87 -10.52
C ASP A 420 12.44 25.48 -9.41
N ALA A 421 13.38 24.60 -9.76
CA ALA A 421 14.28 23.89 -8.85
C ALA A 421 15.19 24.80 -7.98
N ASP A 422 15.10 26.11 -8.17
CA ASP A 422 15.86 27.12 -7.43
C ASP A 422 15.15 27.61 -6.15
N GLU A 423 13.86 27.31 -5.93
CA GLU A 423 13.12 27.70 -4.72
C GLU A 423 12.06 26.66 -4.28
N LEU A 424 12.46 25.41 -4.03
CA LEU A 424 11.64 24.56 -3.18
C LEU A 424 11.65 25.16 -1.76
N SER A 425 10.71 26.07 -1.48
CA SER A 425 10.37 26.42 -0.09
C SER A 425 10.15 25.13 0.71
N ASP A 426 10.45 25.13 2.01
CA ASP A 426 10.33 23.94 2.85
C ASP A 426 8.94 23.27 2.73
N VAL A 427 7.91 24.07 2.43
CA VAL A 427 6.53 23.64 2.13
C VAL A 427 6.44 22.75 0.88
N GLY A 428 7.16 23.08 -0.21
CA GLY A 428 7.17 22.31 -1.45
C GLY A 428 7.79 20.93 -1.27
N LYS A 429 8.95 20.86 -0.59
CA LYS A 429 9.60 19.59 -0.22
C LYS A 429 8.67 18.74 0.65
N MET A 430 8.03 19.33 1.64
CA MET A 430 7.07 18.65 2.52
C MET A 430 5.87 18.07 1.75
N MET A 431 5.28 18.85 0.84
CA MET A 431 4.14 18.39 0.04
C MET A 431 4.50 17.17 -0.83
N TRP A 432 5.66 17.20 -1.46
CA TRP A 432 6.16 16.09 -2.25
C TRP A 432 6.38 14.84 -1.38
N LYS A 433 7.06 14.98 -0.22
CA LYS A 433 7.32 13.86 0.72
C LYS A 433 6.04 13.21 1.21
N LYS A 434 5.05 14.05 1.50
CA LYS A 434 3.72 13.61 1.90
C LYS A 434 3.09 12.70 0.84
N GLU A 435 3.14 13.06 -0.45
CA GLU A 435 2.54 12.23 -1.51
C GLU A 435 3.26 10.88 -1.65
N LEU A 436 4.58 10.84 -1.44
CA LEU A 436 5.36 9.60 -1.42
C LEU A 436 4.88 8.62 -0.34
N PHE A 437 4.62 9.12 0.86
CA PHE A 437 4.31 8.27 2.02
C PHE A 437 2.81 7.98 2.19
N VAL A 438 1.93 8.89 1.74
CA VAL A 438 0.49 8.81 2.06
C VAL A 438 -0.24 7.69 1.33
N PHE A 439 0.20 7.30 0.13
CA PHE A 439 -0.42 6.22 -0.63
C PHE A 439 0.12 4.86 -0.21
N ASN A 440 -0.80 4.00 0.20
CA ASN A 440 -0.52 2.63 0.63
C ASN A 440 -1.34 1.64 -0.20
N LEU A 441 -0.76 0.45 -0.44
CA LEU A 441 -1.42 -0.66 -1.11
C LEU A 441 -2.17 -1.51 -0.07
N TYR A 442 -3.51 -1.48 -0.12
CA TYR A 442 -4.33 -2.49 0.53
C TYR A 442 -4.65 -3.60 -0.46
N GLY A 443 -4.19 -4.82 -0.17
CA GLY A 443 -4.18 -5.95 -1.08
C GLY A 443 -2.83 -6.66 -1.07
N ASP A 444 -2.72 -7.67 -1.92
CA ASP A 444 -1.52 -8.49 -2.08
C ASP A 444 -0.47 -7.77 -2.97
N PRO A 445 0.79 -7.62 -2.51
CA PRO A 445 1.82 -6.92 -3.29
C PRO A 445 2.28 -7.68 -4.54
N SER A 446 2.13 -9.00 -4.59
CA SER A 446 2.49 -9.83 -5.75
C SER A 446 1.39 -9.88 -6.82
N LEU A 447 0.18 -9.45 -6.48
CA LEU A 447 -0.97 -9.53 -7.37
C LEU A 447 -0.75 -8.71 -8.63
N ARG A 448 -1.17 -9.26 -9.77
CA ARG A 448 -1.12 -8.63 -11.10
C ARG A 448 -2.51 -8.48 -11.66
N LEU A 449 -2.73 -7.47 -12.51
CA LEU A 449 -4.03 -7.24 -13.16
C LEU A 449 -4.53 -8.49 -13.90
N MET A 450 -3.73 -9.10 -14.75
CA MET A 450 -4.12 -10.24 -15.59
C MET A 450 -3.83 -11.61 -14.96
N GLY A 451 -3.38 -11.67 -13.71
CA GLY A 451 -2.85 -12.88 -13.08
C GLY A 451 -1.37 -13.14 -13.43
N ASN A 452 -0.82 -14.21 -12.85
CA ASN A 452 0.57 -14.65 -13.04
C ASN A 452 0.77 -15.46 -14.32
#